data_AF-A0A3E0QLY8-F1
#
_entry.id   AF-A0A3E0QLY8-F1
#
_cell.length_a   1.000
_cell.length_b   1.000
_cell.length_c   1.000
_cell.angle_alpha   90.00
_cell.angle_beta   90.00
_cell.angle_gamma   90.00
#
_symmetry.space_group_name_H-M   'P 1'
#
loop_
_entity.id
_entity.type
_entity.pdbx_description
1 polymer ?
#
loop_
_entity_poly.entity_id
_entity_poly.type
_entity_poly.pdbx_seq_one_letter_code
_entity_poly.pdbx_strand_id
1 'polypeptide(L)' 'IKWSPVKFKYPKWAGLYPEPDGQVLHVNRGFGFLAFPGRVGMWPEITHITLRKKLA' A
#
# COMPACT_ATOMS: atom_id res chain seq x y z
N ILE A 1 9.09 11.84 -8.08
CA ILE A 1 7.87 11.66 -8.90
C ILE A 1 7.69 10.17 -9.20
N LYS A 2 6.75 9.48 -8.53
CA LYS A 2 6.38 8.09 -8.83
C LYS A 2 5.12 8.18 -9.70
N TRP A 3 5.15 7.64 -10.92
CA TRP A 3 4.01 7.68 -11.85
C TRP A 3 3.67 6.25 -12.26
N SER A 4 2.39 5.91 -12.27
CA SER A 4 1.89 4.63 -12.79
C SER A 4 0.44 4.80 -13.27
N PRO A 5 0.04 4.14 -14.37
CA PRO A 5 -1.34 4.19 -14.89
C PRO A 5 -2.37 3.65 -13.89
N VAL A 6 -1.92 2.88 -12.88
CA VAL A 6 -2.77 2.38 -11.78
C VAL A 6 -3.48 3.50 -11.02
N LYS A 7 -2.92 4.72 -11.01
CA LYS A 7 -3.49 5.89 -10.32
C LYS A 7 -4.89 6.27 -10.81
N PHE A 8 -5.21 5.95 -12.07
CA PHE A 8 -6.52 6.27 -12.65
C PHE A 8 -7.57 5.22 -12.33
N LYS A 9 -7.13 3.99 -12.00
CA LYS A 9 -8.03 2.88 -11.68
C LYS A 9 -8.29 2.76 -10.18
N TYR A 10 -7.32 3.11 -9.35
CA TYR A 10 -7.43 3.03 -7.89
C TYR A 10 -7.15 4.40 -7.25
N PRO A 11 -8.11 4.98 -6.49
CA PRO A 11 -7.94 6.29 -5.86
C PRO A 11 -6.86 6.28 -4.78
N LYS A 12 -6.73 5.15 -4.07
CA LYS A 12 -5.67 4.88 -3.11
C LYS A 12 -4.66 3.92 -3.74
N TRP A 13 -3.46 4.39 -4.04
CA TRP A 13 -2.39 3.63 -4.69
C TRP A 13 -1.02 4.05 -4.14
N ALA A 14 -0.20 3.08 -3.74
CA ALA A 14 1.21 3.30 -3.44
C ALA A 14 1.52 4.44 -2.44
N GLY A 15 0.93 4.38 -1.24
CA GLY A 15 1.10 5.45 -0.26
C GLY A 15 0.48 5.16 1.10
N LEU A 16 0.62 6.14 2.00
CA LEU A 16 -0.02 6.21 3.30
C LEU A 16 -1.23 7.12 3.18
N TYR A 17 -2.39 6.65 3.59
CA TYR A 17 -3.66 7.37 3.55
C TYR A 17 -4.22 7.48 4.97
N PRO A 18 -4.26 8.67 5.57
CA PRO A 18 -4.91 8.86 6.87
C PRO A 18 -6.42 8.66 6.71
N GLU A 19 -7.02 7.86 7.59
CA GLU A 19 -8.46 7.71 7.71
C GLU A 19 -8.99 8.62 8.83
N PRO A 20 -10.30 8.97 8.80
CA PRO A 20 -10.92 9.87 9.78
C PRO A 20 -10.82 9.35 11.22
N ASP A 21 -10.80 8.03 11.39
CA ASP A 21 -10.81 7.32 12.67
C ASP A 21 -9.43 7.29 13.36
N GLY A 22 -8.45 8.06 12.85
CA GLY A 22 -7.08 8.11 13.38
C GLY A 22 -6.20 6.94 12.94
N GLN A 23 -6.73 6.00 12.16
CA GLN A 23 -5.99 4.91 11.55
C GLN A 23 -5.30 5.37 10.26
N VAL A 24 -4.19 4.72 9.90
CA VAL A 24 -3.48 5.03 8.65
C VAL A 24 -3.47 3.79 7.76
N LEU A 25 -4.07 3.92 6.57
CA LEU A 25 -4.08 2.88 5.56
C LEU A 25 -2.76 2.91 4.77
N HIS A 26 -1.95 1.88 4.93
CA HIS A 26 -0.72 1.68 4.15
C HIS A 26 -1.01 0.79 2.93
N VAL A 27 -0.97 1.37 1.73
CA VAL A 27 -1.17 0.66 0.46
C VAL A 27 0.18 0.40 -0.20
N ASN A 28 0.60 -0.87 -0.24
CA ASN A 28 1.80 -1.31 -0.94
C ASN A 28 1.49 -1.70 -2.39
N ARG A 29 2.45 -1.41 -3.28
CA ARG A 29 2.45 -1.89 -4.67
C ARG A 29 2.92 -3.34 -4.79
N GLY A 30 3.24 -3.92 -3.64
CA GLY A 30 3.90 -5.20 -3.50
C GLY A 30 5.40 -5.15 -3.79
N PHE A 31 6.14 -6.06 -3.14
CA PHE A 31 7.59 -6.17 -3.23
C PHE A 31 7.98 -7.52 -3.84
N GLY A 32 8.86 -7.50 -4.85
CA GLY A 32 9.37 -8.70 -5.52
C GLY A 32 9.09 -8.70 -7.02
N PHE A 33 10.15 -8.87 -7.79
CA PHE A 33 10.16 -9.15 -9.23
C PHE A 33 11.25 -10.21 -9.46
N LEU A 34 10.97 -11.27 -10.24
CA LEU A 34 11.99 -12.27 -10.56
C LEU A 34 12.93 -11.80 -11.67
N ALA A 35 12.38 -11.21 -12.73
CA ALA A 35 13.15 -10.78 -13.91
C ALA A 35 12.58 -9.52 -14.56
N PHE A 36 11.24 -9.37 -14.57
CA PHE A 36 10.58 -8.19 -15.13
C PHE A 36 10.15 -7.23 -14.00
N PRO A 37 10.56 -5.94 -14.02
CA PRO A 37 10.28 -4.98 -12.95
C PRO A 37 8.81 -4.50 -12.90
N GLY A 38 7.89 -5.18 -13.58
CA GLY A 38 6.47 -4.85 -13.63
C GLY A 38 5.59 -5.94 -13.02
N ARG A 39 4.53 -5.51 -12.33
CA ARG A 39 3.45 -6.36 -11.85
C ARG A 39 2.19 -5.97 -12.62
N VAL A 40 1.65 -6.88 -13.44
CA VAL A 40 0.44 -6.64 -14.23
C VAL A 40 -0.66 -7.54 -13.70
N GLY A 41 -1.84 -6.99 -13.43
CA GLY A 41 -3.02 -7.74 -12.99
C GLY A 41 -3.04 -8.16 -11.52
N MET A 42 -2.02 -7.84 -10.73
CA MET A 42 -2.02 -8.12 -9.29
C MET A 42 -2.68 -7.00 -8.48
N TRP A 43 -3.45 -7.39 -7.48
CA TRP A 43 -4.07 -6.47 -6.52
C TRP A 43 -3.01 -5.81 -5.64
N PRO A 44 -3.24 -4.56 -5.19
CA PRO A 44 -2.37 -3.91 -4.22
C PRO A 44 -2.38 -4.68 -2.89
N GLU A 45 -1.24 -4.70 -2.22
CA GLU A 45 -1.08 -5.36 -0.92
C GLU A 45 -1.35 -4.35 0.20
N ILE A 46 -2.15 -4.72 1.20
CA ILE A 46 -2.42 -3.86 2.36
C ILE A 46 -1.53 -4.33 3.52
N THR A 47 -0.72 -3.44 4.07
CA THR A 47 0.07 -3.74 5.27
C THR A 47 -0.68 -3.27 6.50
N HIS A 48 -1.07 -4.22 7.35
CA HIS A 48 -1.72 -3.93 8.61
C HIS A 48 -0.70 -3.94 9.75
N ILE A 49 -0.49 -2.79 10.37
CA ILE A 49 0.44 -2.62 11.50
C ILE A 49 -0.40 -2.47 12.77
N THR A 50 -0.44 -3.50 13.61
CA THR A 50 -1.15 -3.45 14.88
C THR A 50 -0.17 -3.11 16.00
N LEU A 51 -0.32 -1.92 16.57
CA LEU A 51 0.45 -1.51 17.74
C LEU A 51 -0.14 -2.16 19.00
N ARG A 52 0.70 -2.80 19.81
CA ARG A 52 0.32 -3.34 21.12
C ARG A 52 0.87 -2.44 22.22
N LYS A 53 0.02 -2.06 23.17
CA LYS A 53 0.48 -1.38 24.38
C LYS A 53 1.33 -2.37 25.19
N LYS A 54 2.54 -1.98 25.56
CA LYS A 54 3.34 -2.72 26.53
C LYS A 54 2.60 -2.63 27.87
N LEU A 55 2.12 -3.76 28.38
CA LEU A 55 1.66 -3.82 29.77
C LEU A 55 2.91 -3.66 30.64
N ALA A 56 2.90 -2.60 31.46
CA ALA A 56 3.93 -2.35 32.46
C ALA A 56 3.66 -3.23 33.68
#